data_AF-A0A0F9QPB9-F1
#
_entry.id   AF-A0A0F9QPB9-F1
#
_cell.length_a   1.000
_cell.length_b   1.000
_cell.length_c   1.000
_cell.angle_alpha   90.00
_cell.angle_beta   90.00
_cell.angle_gamma   90.00
#
_symmetry.space_group_name_H-M   'P 1'
#
loop_
_entity.id
_entity.type
_entity.pdbx_description
1 polymer ?
#
loop_
_entity_poly.entity_id
_entity_poly.type
_entity_poly.pdbx_seq_one_letter_code
_entity_poly.pdbx_strand_id
1 'polypeptide(L)'
;ITVAPGFNGDLGANMLMGIGAEMLFYRENPSLHVNSINRLLRNMRYPAYLPVTMITDGDMEDSGTTNWAQVTGGTIAKSDTTDSGLPFGRQVLHVSAAGDQEGATSNAVSVDPDEILYVAVPIDLVAGSADVILYDTTNSTALKTVNVTEFLPGMVLFQQGAGSSTKNITVRLLGSEASSEFYAGPVFMWSGSRDRYAADTSSLERGRDIKRAFTLRPGQTIEDDVYHIGDLRDSLFEVERDDRANLININIPLSGYPTFIQGDRRYVELSNDTDTTFAERDMVVQGAMYHIERARAAKLMSTSPSLAGFHSSRARQYARTYSRMLESLGISLVDVEDESSDRQAVRFR
;
A
#
# COMPACT_ATOMS: atom_id res chain seq x y z
N ILE A 1 -7.78 2.48 -13.30
CA ILE A 1 -8.28 2.44 -14.71
C ILE A 1 -9.57 1.62 -14.72
N THR A 2 -10.74 2.22 -14.87
CA THR A 2 -11.97 1.47 -15.14
C THR A 2 -12.02 1.17 -16.63
N VAL A 3 -11.77 -0.08 -17.02
CA VAL A 3 -12.19 -0.56 -18.35
C VAL A 3 -13.61 -1.10 -18.14
N ALA A 4 -14.60 -0.24 -18.40
CA ALA A 4 -16.00 -0.59 -18.18
C ALA A 4 -16.43 -1.79 -19.07
N PRO A 5 -17.33 -2.66 -18.59
CA PRO A 5 -17.91 -3.74 -19.37
C PRO A 5 -18.96 -3.14 -20.32
N GLY A 6 -18.64 -3.10 -21.61
CA GLY A 6 -19.50 -2.49 -22.62
C GLY A 6 -19.32 -3.06 -24.01
N PHE A 7 -19.00 -4.35 -24.16
CA PHE A 7 -19.19 -5.06 -25.42
C PHE A 7 -20.65 -5.53 -25.51
N ASN A 8 -21.59 -4.60 -25.68
CA ASN A 8 -22.86 -4.91 -26.32
C ASN A 8 -23.32 -3.69 -27.11
N GLY A 9 -23.62 -3.93 -28.38
CA GLY A 9 -23.63 -2.94 -29.43
C GLY A 9 -24.54 -1.74 -29.16
N ASP A 10 -23.92 -0.56 -29.10
CA ASP A 10 -24.59 0.67 -29.50
C ASP A 10 -23.59 1.58 -30.23
N LEU A 11 -23.74 1.64 -31.55
CA LEU A 11 -22.82 2.28 -32.51
C LEU A 11 -22.88 3.83 -32.48
N GLY A 12 -23.64 4.41 -31.56
CA GLY A 12 -23.92 5.85 -31.54
C GLY A 12 -23.04 6.72 -30.64
N ALA A 13 -22.45 6.16 -29.58
CA ALA A 13 -21.78 6.97 -28.53
C ALA A 13 -20.24 6.97 -28.58
N ASN A 14 -19.62 6.07 -29.34
CA ASN A 14 -18.16 5.88 -29.37
C ASN A 14 -17.39 6.88 -30.24
N MET A 15 -18.05 7.81 -30.92
CA MET A 15 -17.36 8.75 -31.82
C MET A 15 -16.59 9.88 -31.12
N LEU A 16 -16.72 10.03 -29.79
CA LEU A 16 -15.96 11.04 -29.03
C LEU A 16 -14.85 10.45 -28.13
N MET A 17 -14.69 9.13 -28.07
CA MET A 17 -13.53 8.52 -27.42
C MET A 17 -12.36 8.52 -28.39
N GLY A 18 -11.27 9.19 -27.98
CA GLY A 18 -10.12 9.48 -28.82
C GLY A 18 -9.64 8.29 -29.65
N ILE A 19 -9.56 8.52 -30.96
CA ILE A 19 -9.10 7.67 -32.07
C ILE A 19 -7.72 6.99 -31.80
N GLY A 20 -7.02 7.32 -30.71
CA GLY A 20 -5.75 6.72 -30.32
C GLY A 20 -5.84 5.40 -29.56
N ALA A 21 -6.89 5.14 -28.77
CA ALA A 21 -6.94 3.95 -27.90
C ALA A 21 -7.52 2.71 -28.62
N GLU A 22 -8.60 2.86 -29.38
CA GLU A 22 -9.28 1.72 -30.03
C GLU A 22 -8.51 1.15 -31.23
N MET A 23 -7.70 1.96 -31.92
CA MET A 23 -7.01 1.53 -33.14
C MET A 23 -5.73 0.71 -32.87
N LEU A 24 -5.26 0.65 -31.62
CA LEU A 24 -4.09 -0.13 -31.22
C LEU A 24 -4.36 -1.64 -31.20
N PHE A 25 -5.58 -2.07 -30.87
CA PHE A 25 -5.88 -3.46 -30.51
C PHE A 25 -6.17 -4.42 -31.68
N TYR A 26 -6.48 -3.91 -32.88
CA TYR A 26 -7.00 -4.77 -33.96
C TYR A 26 -5.92 -5.39 -34.87
N ARG A 27 -4.65 -4.98 -34.77
CA ARG A 27 -3.58 -5.42 -35.70
C ARG A 27 -2.43 -6.16 -35.02
N GLU A 28 -2.36 -6.16 -33.69
CA GLU A 28 -1.24 -6.73 -32.95
C GLU A 28 -1.66 -7.86 -32.03
N ASN A 29 -0.70 -8.72 -31.69
CA ASN A 29 -0.90 -9.78 -30.71
C ASN A 29 -1.22 -9.12 -29.35
N PRO A 30 -2.41 -9.34 -28.75
CA PRO A 30 -2.83 -8.70 -27.50
C PRO A 30 -1.80 -8.85 -26.36
N SER A 31 -1.06 -9.95 -26.35
CA SER A 31 0.02 -10.20 -25.39
C SER A 31 1.14 -9.15 -25.44
N LEU A 32 1.41 -8.52 -26.59
CA LEU A 32 2.44 -7.48 -26.70
C LEU A 32 2.08 -6.22 -25.90
N HIS A 33 0.79 -5.85 -25.89
CA HIS A 33 0.32 -4.65 -25.18
C HIS A 33 0.33 -4.89 -23.68
N VAL A 34 -0.25 -6.00 -23.23
CA VAL A 34 -0.27 -6.36 -21.80
C VAL A 34 1.15 -6.50 -21.26
N ASN A 35 2.05 -7.20 -21.97
CA ASN A 35 3.45 -7.33 -21.54
C ASN A 35 4.19 -5.99 -21.50
N SER A 36 3.88 -5.07 -22.42
CA SER A 36 4.49 -3.73 -22.44
C SER A 36 4.00 -2.86 -21.28
N ILE A 37 2.70 -2.92 -20.98
CA ILE A 37 2.08 -2.23 -19.84
C ILE A 37 2.64 -2.79 -18.53
N ASN A 38 2.67 -4.11 -18.35
CA ASN A 38 3.19 -4.72 -17.13
C ASN A 38 4.69 -4.45 -16.95
N ARG A 39 5.48 -4.48 -18.03
CA ARG A 39 6.89 -4.09 -17.99
C ARG A 39 7.05 -2.63 -17.55
N LEU A 40 6.16 -1.74 -17.98
CA LEU A 40 6.18 -0.34 -17.57
C LEU A 40 5.79 -0.19 -16.09
N LEU A 41 4.66 -0.78 -15.67
CA LEU A 41 4.16 -0.67 -14.30
C LEU A 41 5.16 -1.24 -13.29
N ARG A 42 5.82 -2.36 -13.62
CA ARG A 42 6.91 -2.93 -12.81
C ARG A 42 8.08 -1.95 -12.58
N ASN A 43 8.30 -1.02 -13.50
CA ASN A 43 9.43 -0.08 -13.46
C ASN A 43 9.03 1.30 -12.95
N MET A 44 7.74 1.64 -12.99
CA MET A 44 7.22 2.86 -12.42
C MET A 44 7.17 2.76 -10.91
N ARG A 45 7.55 3.85 -10.26
CA ARG A 45 7.53 3.98 -8.81
C ARG A 45 6.67 5.14 -8.38
N TYR A 46 6.13 5.07 -7.18
CA TYR A 46 5.43 6.19 -6.55
C TYR A 46 5.83 6.29 -5.08
N PRO A 47 5.89 7.50 -4.52
CA PRO A 47 6.16 7.68 -3.11
C PRO A 47 4.96 7.18 -2.29
N ALA A 48 5.24 6.42 -1.24
CA ALA A 48 4.24 5.95 -0.29
C ALA A 48 4.74 6.15 1.15
N TYR A 49 3.80 6.43 2.05
CA TYR A 49 4.02 6.41 3.48
C TYR A 49 3.55 5.06 4.02
N LEU A 50 4.45 4.32 4.64
CA LEU A 50 4.16 3.02 5.23
C LEU A 50 4.35 3.10 6.75
N PRO A 51 3.43 2.57 7.56
CA PRO A 51 3.60 2.53 9.00
C PRO A 51 4.74 1.60 9.40
N VAL A 52 5.48 1.98 10.43
CA VAL A 52 6.39 1.07 11.13
C VAL A 52 5.60 0.45 12.27
N THR A 53 5.34 -0.84 12.14
CA THR A 53 4.41 -1.55 13.00
C THR A 53 4.81 -3.01 13.14
N MET A 54 4.49 -3.59 14.30
CA MET A 54 4.66 -5.02 14.57
C MET A 54 3.51 -5.86 14.00
N ILE A 55 2.45 -5.22 13.51
CA ILE A 55 1.25 -5.88 12.97
C ILE A 55 1.44 -6.17 11.48
N THR A 56 1.28 -7.44 11.10
CA THR A 56 1.20 -7.83 9.68
C THR A 56 0.00 -7.16 9.03
N ASP A 57 0.19 -6.54 7.85
CA ASP A 57 -0.85 -5.75 7.16
C ASP A 57 -1.42 -4.62 8.04
N GLY A 58 -0.58 -4.02 8.87
CA GLY A 58 -0.93 -2.80 9.60
C GLY A 58 -1.03 -1.58 8.68
N ASP A 59 -0.44 -1.61 7.48
CA ASP A 59 -0.58 -0.56 6.47
C ASP A 59 -1.90 -0.63 5.69
N MET A 60 -2.62 -1.73 5.84
CA MET A 60 -3.88 -2.06 5.19
C MET A 60 -3.80 -2.33 3.69
N GLU A 61 -2.61 -2.53 3.13
CA GLU A 61 -2.38 -2.60 1.69
C GLU A 61 -2.42 -4.03 1.12
N ASP A 62 -2.48 -5.07 1.96
CA ASP A 62 -2.68 -6.43 1.48
C ASP A 62 -4.09 -6.62 0.95
N SER A 63 -4.21 -7.45 -0.10
CA SER A 63 -5.51 -7.80 -0.67
C SER A 63 -6.32 -8.67 0.29
N GLY A 64 -7.60 -8.30 0.48
CA GLY A 64 -8.51 -9.04 1.35
C GLY A 64 -8.26 -8.78 2.84
N THR A 65 -8.85 -9.60 3.71
CA THR A 65 -8.82 -9.40 5.17
C THR A 65 -8.13 -10.54 5.92
N THR A 66 -7.27 -11.31 5.25
CA THR A 66 -6.62 -12.50 5.86
C THR A 66 -5.86 -12.20 7.14
N ASN A 67 -5.21 -11.03 7.23
CA ASN A 67 -4.45 -10.59 8.40
C ASN A 67 -5.31 -9.86 9.46
N TRP A 68 -6.60 -9.67 9.15
CA TRP A 68 -7.60 -8.99 9.95
C TRP A 68 -8.83 -9.88 10.07
N ALA A 69 -8.78 -10.87 10.95
CA ALA A 69 -9.87 -11.83 11.10
C ALA A 69 -11.12 -11.16 11.68
N GLN A 70 -12.28 -11.60 11.20
CA GLN A 70 -13.56 -11.14 11.72
C GLN A 70 -13.77 -11.65 13.17
N VAL A 71 -14.12 -10.74 14.07
CA VAL A 71 -14.54 -11.03 15.44
C VAL A 71 -16.05 -11.00 15.46
N THR A 72 -16.67 -12.18 15.62
CA THR A 72 -18.12 -12.38 15.84
C THR A 72 -19.03 -11.52 14.96
N GLY A 73 -19.68 -12.07 13.93
CA GLY A 73 -20.69 -11.30 13.18
C GLY A 73 -20.14 -10.03 12.50
N GLY A 74 -21.03 -9.20 11.95
CA GLY A 74 -20.68 -8.05 11.13
C GLY A 74 -20.04 -8.37 9.78
N THR A 75 -19.51 -7.34 9.12
CA THR A 75 -18.74 -7.44 7.88
C THR A 75 -17.49 -6.59 7.96
N ILE A 76 -16.40 -7.14 7.41
CA ILE A 76 -15.12 -6.44 7.29
C ILE A 76 -14.66 -6.49 5.85
N ALA A 77 -14.16 -5.36 5.35
CA ALA A 77 -13.65 -5.26 3.98
C ALA A 77 -12.49 -4.26 3.91
N LYS A 78 -11.65 -4.40 2.89
CA LYS A 78 -10.72 -3.34 2.52
C LYS A 78 -11.46 -2.36 1.61
N SER A 79 -11.50 -1.08 1.98
CA SER A 79 -12.04 0.00 1.15
C SER A 79 -10.93 0.92 0.69
N ASP A 80 -11.15 1.66 -0.39
CA ASP A 80 -10.24 2.73 -0.77
C ASP A 80 -10.37 3.90 0.22
N THR A 81 -9.25 4.53 0.56
CA THR A 81 -9.22 5.66 1.51
C THR A 81 -10.10 6.82 1.06
N THR A 82 -10.45 6.92 -0.23
CA THR A 82 -11.40 7.91 -0.77
C THR A 82 -12.81 7.80 -0.19
N ASP A 83 -13.16 6.63 0.35
CA ASP A 83 -14.44 6.39 1.04
C ASP A 83 -14.39 6.84 2.52
N SER A 84 -13.22 7.29 3.00
CA SER A 84 -12.98 7.75 4.38
C SER A 84 -12.39 9.18 4.41
N GLY A 85 -12.46 9.83 5.56
CA GLY A 85 -11.79 11.10 5.84
C GLY A 85 -10.31 10.96 6.25
N LEU A 86 -9.73 9.76 6.18
CA LEU A 86 -8.37 9.50 6.66
C LEU A 86 -7.31 9.96 5.65
N PRO A 87 -6.19 10.57 6.09
CA PRO A 87 -5.21 11.18 5.19
C PRO A 87 -4.06 10.23 4.76
N PHE A 88 -4.06 8.98 5.22
CA PHE A 88 -2.96 8.03 5.02
C PHE A 88 -3.42 6.72 4.40
N GLY A 89 -2.52 6.05 3.68
CA GLY A 89 -2.81 4.80 2.99
C GLY A 89 -3.63 5.00 1.71
N ARG A 90 -3.62 4.00 0.84
CA ARG A 90 -4.56 3.91 -0.28
C ARG A 90 -5.81 3.14 0.14
N GLN A 91 -5.66 2.22 1.08
CA GLN A 91 -6.73 1.40 1.58
C GLN A 91 -6.87 1.53 3.10
N VAL A 92 -8.10 1.34 3.57
CA VAL A 92 -8.48 1.33 4.98
C VAL A 92 -9.31 0.09 5.25
N LEU A 93 -9.34 -0.36 6.50
CA LEU A 93 -10.27 -1.40 6.92
C LEU A 93 -11.63 -0.76 7.19
N HIS A 94 -12.64 -1.18 6.44
CA HIS A 94 -14.04 -0.87 6.70
C HIS A 94 -14.63 -1.94 7.60
N VAL A 95 -15.22 -1.51 8.71
CA VAL A 95 -15.89 -2.38 9.68
C VAL A 95 -17.33 -1.93 9.81
N SER A 96 -18.25 -2.87 9.62
CA SER A 96 -19.67 -2.69 9.89
C SER A 96 -20.13 -3.78 10.86
N ALA A 97 -20.46 -3.38 12.08
CA ALA A 97 -20.88 -4.25 13.17
C ALA A 97 -22.41 -4.41 13.16
N ALA A 98 -22.91 -5.65 13.21
CA ALA A 98 -24.34 -5.91 13.33
C ALA A 98 -24.80 -5.95 14.80
N GLY A 99 -23.88 -6.15 15.73
CA GLY A 99 -24.07 -6.16 17.18
C GLY A 99 -22.88 -5.53 17.92
N ASP A 100 -22.97 -5.53 19.25
CA ASP A 100 -21.88 -5.12 20.13
C ASP A 100 -20.72 -6.14 20.11
N GLN A 101 -19.49 -5.64 20.22
CA GLN A 101 -18.23 -6.40 20.20
C GLN A 101 -17.97 -7.17 18.88
N GLU A 102 -18.58 -6.72 17.79
CA GLU A 102 -18.38 -7.28 16.45
C GLU A 102 -17.39 -6.43 15.64
N GLY A 103 -16.51 -7.04 14.86
CA GLY A 103 -15.58 -6.29 14.01
C GLY A 103 -14.37 -7.09 13.54
N ALA A 104 -13.18 -6.54 13.75
CA ALA A 104 -11.92 -7.12 13.29
C ALA A 104 -10.89 -7.31 14.40
N THR A 105 -10.02 -8.32 14.24
CA THR A 105 -8.82 -8.53 15.06
C THR A 105 -7.61 -8.76 14.17
N SER A 106 -6.49 -8.13 14.51
CA SER A 106 -5.21 -8.40 13.84
C SER A 106 -4.74 -9.84 14.10
N ASN A 107 -3.78 -10.29 13.30
CA ASN A 107 -2.95 -11.44 13.67
C ASN A 107 -2.24 -11.21 15.02
N ALA A 108 -1.97 -12.32 15.71
CA ALA A 108 -1.30 -12.29 16.99
C ALA A 108 0.18 -11.88 16.84
N VAL A 109 0.62 -11.00 17.73
CA VAL A 109 2.01 -10.55 17.82
C VAL A 109 2.60 -11.00 19.13
N SER A 110 3.80 -11.59 19.07
CA SER A 110 4.51 -12.05 20.27
C SER A 110 5.23 -10.91 20.97
N VAL A 111 5.02 -10.84 22.29
CA VAL A 111 5.56 -9.81 23.18
C VAL A 111 6.29 -10.42 24.36
N ASP A 112 7.24 -9.67 24.88
CA ASP A 112 7.93 -10.02 26.11
C ASP A 112 7.06 -9.65 27.33
N PRO A 113 7.15 -10.41 28.43
CA PRO A 113 6.50 -10.03 29.69
C PRO A 113 6.88 -8.61 30.12
N ASP A 114 5.89 -7.85 30.58
CA ASP A 114 6.04 -6.47 31.07
C ASP A 114 6.53 -5.45 30.00
N GLU A 115 6.52 -5.84 28.71
CA GLU A 115 6.85 -4.95 27.60
C GLU A 115 5.82 -3.82 27.46
N ILE A 116 6.30 -2.57 27.43
CA ILE A 116 5.43 -1.40 27.16
C ILE A 116 5.18 -1.33 25.66
N LEU A 117 3.91 -1.25 25.30
CA LEU A 117 3.45 -1.19 23.92
C LEU A 117 2.73 0.12 23.69
N TYR A 118 2.94 0.67 22.51
CA TYR A 118 2.22 1.83 22.01
C TYR A 118 1.34 1.39 20.86
N VAL A 119 0.10 1.89 20.84
CA VAL A 119 -0.87 1.63 19.79
C VAL A 119 -1.36 2.96 19.25
N ALA A 120 -1.37 3.09 17.92
CA ALA A 120 -2.02 4.21 17.26
C ALA A 120 -2.91 3.72 16.12
N VAL A 121 -4.13 4.26 16.03
CA VAL A 121 -5.11 3.89 15.00
C VAL A 121 -5.83 5.15 14.53
N PRO A 122 -5.53 5.65 13.32
CA PRO A 122 -6.41 6.58 12.63
C PRO A 122 -7.77 5.91 12.40
N ILE A 123 -8.84 6.60 12.78
CA ILE A 123 -10.21 6.10 12.73
C ILE A 123 -11.14 7.22 12.26
N ASP A 124 -12.12 6.84 11.44
CA ASP A 124 -13.17 7.71 10.94
C ASP A 124 -14.52 7.01 11.13
N LEU A 125 -15.34 7.57 12.01
CA LEU A 125 -16.60 6.99 12.45
C LEU A 125 -17.75 7.46 11.53
N VAL A 126 -18.49 6.50 10.97
CA VAL A 126 -19.62 6.74 10.06
C VAL A 126 -20.95 6.65 10.81
N ALA A 127 -21.09 5.64 11.67
CA ALA A 127 -22.28 5.37 12.47
C ALA A 127 -21.90 4.74 13.82
N GLY A 128 -22.70 5.01 14.85
CA GLY A 128 -22.57 4.39 16.17
C GLY A 128 -21.31 4.81 16.93
N SER A 129 -20.59 3.83 17.48
CA SER A 129 -19.33 4.00 18.22
C SER A 129 -18.36 2.84 17.97
N ALA A 130 -17.06 3.08 18.16
CA ALA A 130 -16.02 2.08 17.91
C ALA A 130 -15.07 1.91 19.10
N ASP A 131 -14.71 0.67 19.39
CA ASP A 131 -13.72 0.30 20.39
C ASP A 131 -12.40 -0.10 19.71
N VAL A 132 -11.31 0.55 20.11
CA VAL A 132 -9.94 0.14 19.83
C VAL A 132 -9.36 -0.53 21.06
N ILE A 133 -9.06 -1.82 20.95
CA ILE A 133 -8.67 -2.67 22.09
C ILE A 133 -7.30 -3.27 21.86
N LEU A 134 -6.40 -3.07 22.82
CA LEU A 134 -5.22 -3.93 22.95
C LEU A 134 -5.61 -5.16 23.77
N TYR A 135 -5.65 -6.32 23.11
CA TYR A 135 -6.18 -7.55 23.68
C TYR A 135 -5.08 -8.59 23.94
N ASP A 136 -4.97 -9.04 25.18
CA ASP A 136 -4.12 -10.18 25.54
C ASP A 136 -4.80 -11.48 25.12
N THR A 137 -4.29 -12.07 24.05
CA THR A 137 -4.83 -13.31 23.49
C THR A 137 -4.42 -14.53 24.31
N THR A 138 -3.36 -14.41 25.11
CA THR A 138 -2.86 -15.47 26.01
C THR A 138 -3.83 -15.69 27.16
N ASN A 139 -4.27 -14.60 27.78
CA ASN A 139 -5.13 -14.61 28.96
C ASN A 139 -6.60 -14.27 28.64
N SER A 140 -6.92 -14.03 27.37
CA SER A 140 -8.26 -13.69 26.88
C SER A 140 -8.88 -12.47 27.56
N THR A 141 -8.10 -11.40 27.74
CA THR A 141 -8.52 -10.18 28.43
C THR A 141 -8.14 -8.94 27.64
N ALA A 142 -8.98 -7.90 27.68
CA ALA A 142 -8.58 -6.57 27.24
C ALA A 142 -7.53 -6.01 28.22
N LEU A 143 -6.42 -5.51 27.69
CA LEU A 143 -5.43 -4.77 28.46
C LEU A 143 -5.81 -3.30 28.55
N LYS A 144 -6.29 -2.75 27.43
CA LYS A 144 -6.83 -1.39 27.34
C LYS A 144 -7.87 -1.33 26.22
N THR A 145 -8.95 -0.62 26.48
CA THR A 145 -10.01 -0.30 25.52
C THR A 145 -10.15 1.22 25.47
N VAL A 146 -10.17 1.78 24.27
CA VAL A 146 -10.52 3.17 24.02
C VAL A 146 -11.78 3.18 23.17
N ASN A 147 -12.81 3.83 23.68
CA ASN A 147 -14.09 3.99 23.00
C ASN A 147 -14.11 5.34 22.28
N VAL A 148 -14.46 5.32 21.00
CA VAL A 148 -14.53 6.48 20.12
C VAL A 148 -15.99 6.76 19.81
N THR A 149 -16.45 7.96 20.14
CA THR A 149 -17.87 8.35 19.94
C THR A 149 -18.04 9.56 19.01
N GLU A 150 -16.98 10.29 18.74
CA GLU A 150 -17.02 11.46 17.86
C GLU A 150 -16.96 11.10 16.36
N PHE A 151 -17.82 11.75 15.58
CA PHE A 151 -17.96 11.58 14.12
C PHE A 151 -16.97 12.47 13.35
N LEU A 152 -15.70 12.43 13.75
CA LEU A 152 -14.61 13.17 13.11
C LEU A 152 -13.39 12.26 12.92
N PRO A 153 -12.70 12.34 11.77
CA PRO A 153 -11.43 11.66 11.59
C PRO A 153 -10.44 12.02 12.69
N GLY A 154 -10.02 11.02 13.44
CA GLY A 154 -9.13 11.13 14.58
C GLY A 154 -8.10 10.02 14.59
N MET A 155 -7.27 10.02 15.62
CA MET A 155 -6.30 8.98 15.89
C MET A 155 -6.41 8.60 17.36
N VAL A 156 -6.77 7.34 17.60
CA VAL A 156 -6.61 6.72 18.91
C VAL A 156 -5.11 6.53 19.15
N LEU A 157 -4.60 6.99 20.28
CA LEU A 157 -3.20 6.84 20.66
C LEU A 157 -3.10 6.56 22.16
N PHE A 158 -2.58 5.39 22.52
CA PHE A 158 -2.34 5.05 23.91
C PHE A 158 -1.10 4.18 24.09
N GLN A 159 -0.63 4.10 25.33
CA GLN A 159 0.38 3.14 25.77
C GLN A 159 -0.19 2.21 26.82
N GLN A 160 0.26 0.96 26.82
CA GLN A 160 -0.16 -0.05 27.78
C GLN A 160 0.95 -1.10 27.96
N GLY A 161 1.23 -1.46 29.20
CA GLY A 161 2.15 -2.55 29.52
C GLY A 161 1.49 -3.92 29.33
N ALA A 162 2.20 -4.85 28.72
CA ALA A 162 1.85 -6.27 28.75
C ALA A 162 1.91 -6.79 30.20
N GLY A 163 1.09 -7.77 30.54
CA GLY A 163 1.19 -8.44 31.83
C GLY A 163 2.37 -9.42 31.87
N SER A 164 2.80 -9.80 33.08
CA SER A 164 3.91 -10.74 33.27
C SER A 164 3.66 -12.16 32.71
N SER A 165 2.39 -12.52 32.47
CA SER A 165 1.99 -13.77 31.81
C SER A 165 1.59 -13.60 30.34
N THR A 166 1.55 -12.36 29.82
CA THR A 166 1.18 -12.06 28.45
C THR A 166 2.29 -12.50 27.51
N LYS A 167 1.95 -13.29 26.49
CA LYS A 167 2.90 -13.75 25.46
C LYS A 167 2.50 -13.31 24.06
N ASN A 168 1.21 -13.23 23.81
CA ASN A 168 0.64 -12.83 22.53
C ASN A 168 -0.48 -11.81 22.74
N ILE A 169 -0.45 -10.79 21.89
CA ILE A 169 -1.43 -9.70 21.87
C ILE A 169 -2.01 -9.53 20.47
N THR A 170 -3.18 -8.93 20.40
CA THR A 170 -3.84 -8.51 19.16
C THR A 170 -4.39 -7.11 19.34
N VAL A 171 -4.53 -6.37 18.24
CA VAL A 171 -5.34 -5.15 18.21
C VAL A 171 -6.71 -5.53 17.65
N ARG A 172 -7.76 -5.18 18.39
CA ARG A 172 -9.16 -5.34 17.94
C ARG A 172 -9.77 -4.00 17.64
N LEU A 173 -10.57 -3.98 16.59
CA LEU A 173 -11.33 -2.83 16.09
C LEU A 173 -12.78 -3.29 16.03
N LEU A 174 -13.57 -2.94 17.04
CA LEU A 174 -14.92 -3.48 17.23
C LEU A 174 -15.94 -2.35 17.23
N GLY A 175 -17.16 -2.61 16.78
CA GLY A 175 -18.30 -1.76 17.10
C GLY A 175 -18.70 -1.97 18.56
N SER A 176 -18.91 -0.88 19.29
CA SER A 176 -19.39 -0.92 20.70
C SER A 176 -20.91 -0.90 20.81
N GLU A 177 -21.61 -0.90 19.68
CA GLU A 177 -23.06 -1.08 19.60
C GLU A 177 -23.48 -1.67 18.25
N ALA A 178 -24.75 -2.07 18.16
CA ALA A 178 -25.31 -2.57 16.91
C ALA A 178 -25.38 -1.46 15.86
N SER A 179 -25.06 -1.80 14.61
CA SER A 179 -25.02 -0.86 13.47
C SER A 179 -23.90 0.19 13.54
N SER A 180 -22.86 -0.03 14.36
CA SER A 180 -21.63 0.76 14.26
C SER A 180 -20.95 0.54 12.92
N GLU A 181 -20.48 1.62 12.32
CA GLU A 181 -19.77 1.60 11.04
C GLU A 181 -18.62 2.60 11.09
N PHE A 182 -17.42 2.15 10.72
CA PHE A 182 -16.23 3.00 10.73
C PHE A 182 -15.15 2.50 9.77
N TYR A 183 -14.23 3.40 9.44
CA TYR A 183 -13.00 3.11 8.73
C TYR A 183 -11.82 3.25 9.68
N ALA A 184 -10.86 2.34 9.58
CA ALA A 184 -9.65 2.37 10.41
C ALA A 184 -8.40 2.00 9.62
N GLY A 185 -7.29 2.65 9.93
CA GLY A 185 -5.98 2.35 9.39
C GLY A 185 -5.25 3.57 8.85
N PRO A 186 -3.92 3.49 8.70
CA PRO A 186 -3.04 2.37 9.05
C PRO A 186 -2.93 2.14 10.58
N VAL A 187 -2.77 0.89 11.02
CA VAL A 187 -2.64 0.50 12.43
C VAL A 187 -1.17 0.37 12.82
N PHE A 188 -0.80 1.13 13.84
CA PHE A 188 0.52 1.13 14.44
C PHE A 188 0.50 0.36 15.75
N MET A 189 1.44 -0.56 15.89
CA MET A 189 1.81 -1.09 17.18
C MET A 189 3.32 -1.22 17.24
N TRP A 190 3.93 -0.63 18.26
CA TRP A 190 5.38 -0.68 18.44
C TRP A 190 5.75 -0.79 19.91
N SER A 191 6.97 -1.25 20.15
CA SER A 191 7.48 -1.49 21.49
C SER A 191 8.22 -0.27 22.03
N GLY A 192 8.09 -0.03 23.32
CA GLY A 192 8.92 0.92 24.07
C GLY A 192 10.34 0.42 24.34
N SER A 193 10.66 -0.83 24.00
CA SER A 193 11.97 -1.44 24.24
C SER A 193 12.66 -1.98 22.97
N ARG A 194 11.92 -2.17 21.87
CA ARG A 194 12.47 -2.58 20.57
C ARG A 194 12.68 -1.39 19.67
N ASP A 195 13.82 -1.35 19.00
CA ASP A 195 14.19 -0.37 17.98
C ASP A 195 14.13 -0.96 16.57
N ARG A 196 14.19 -2.29 16.43
CA ARG A 196 14.20 -3.00 15.15
C ARG A 196 12.82 -3.54 14.77
N TYR A 197 12.37 -3.18 13.56
CA TYR A 197 11.10 -3.63 12.99
C TYR A 197 11.32 -4.19 11.58
N ALA A 198 10.63 -5.29 11.24
CA ALA A 198 10.63 -5.79 9.87
C ALA A 198 9.79 -4.85 9.00
N ALA A 199 10.36 -4.41 7.87
CA ALA A 199 9.60 -3.71 6.85
C ALA A 199 8.65 -4.72 6.16
N ASP A 200 7.45 -4.28 5.80
CA ASP A 200 6.61 -5.06 4.93
C ASP A 200 7.25 -5.20 3.53
N THR A 201 7.74 -6.40 3.25
CA THR A 201 8.41 -6.72 1.99
C THR A 201 7.44 -6.92 0.82
N SER A 202 6.13 -7.03 1.07
CA SER A 202 5.11 -7.00 0.00
C SER A 202 5.11 -5.64 -0.70
N SER A 203 5.36 -4.59 0.10
CA SER A 203 5.35 -3.20 -0.31
C SER A 203 6.74 -2.68 -0.71
N LEU A 204 7.80 -3.16 -0.05
CA LEU A 204 9.19 -2.70 -0.26
C LEU A 204 10.14 -3.86 -0.57
N GLU A 205 10.62 -3.94 -1.80
CA GLU A 205 11.54 -5.01 -2.22
C GLU A 205 13.01 -4.75 -1.82
N ARG A 206 13.41 -3.49 -1.62
CA ARG A 206 14.81 -3.12 -1.41
C ARG A 206 14.94 -2.04 -0.36
N GLY A 207 15.89 -2.19 0.56
CA GLY A 207 16.17 -1.17 1.58
C GLY A 207 16.50 0.22 1.02
N ARG A 208 17.11 0.29 -0.18
CA ARG A 208 17.39 1.55 -0.90
C ARG A 208 16.14 2.30 -1.37
N ASP A 209 15.00 1.61 -1.40
CA ASP A 209 13.72 2.19 -1.80
C ASP A 209 13.12 2.99 -0.63
N ILE A 210 13.60 2.79 0.61
CA ILE A 210 13.29 3.63 1.78
C ILE A 210 14.14 4.90 1.72
N LYS A 211 13.49 6.06 1.79
CA LYS A 211 14.15 7.37 1.63
C LYS A 211 14.21 8.16 2.92
N ARG A 212 13.11 8.20 3.67
CA ARG A 212 12.94 9.05 4.86
C ARG A 212 12.08 8.34 5.90
N ALA A 213 12.14 8.80 7.14
CA ALA A 213 11.21 8.43 8.18
C ALA A 213 10.59 9.68 8.80
N PHE A 214 9.32 9.57 9.21
CA PHE A 214 8.56 10.66 9.79
C PHE A 214 7.79 10.18 11.01
N THR A 215 7.94 10.86 12.14
CA THR A 215 7.14 10.62 13.32
C THR A 215 5.89 11.49 13.27
N LEU A 216 4.71 10.89 13.41
CA LEU A 216 3.42 11.58 13.47
C LEU A 216 3.15 12.03 14.90
N ARG A 217 3.03 13.35 15.11
CA ARG A 217 2.66 13.91 16.41
C ARG A 217 1.13 14.01 16.51
N PRO A 218 0.52 13.66 17.65
CA PRO A 218 -0.90 13.90 17.86
C PRO A 218 -1.17 15.41 17.85
N GLY A 219 -2.33 15.78 17.32
CA GLY A 219 -2.88 17.11 17.40
C GLY A 219 -3.58 17.36 18.73
N GLN A 220 -4.60 18.22 18.71
CA GLN A 220 -5.43 18.49 19.87
C GLN A 220 -6.24 17.24 20.29
N THR A 221 -6.38 17.03 21.59
CA THR A 221 -7.24 15.99 22.16
C THR A 221 -8.71 16.24 21.82
N ILE A 222 -9.38 15.20 21.34
CA ILE A 222 -10.82 15.16 21.03
C ILE A 222 -11.55 14.51 22.21
N GLU A 223 -11.12 13.29 22.58
CA GLU A 223 -11.63 12.49 23.69
C GLU A 223 -10.44 11.86 24.46
N ASP A 224 -10.70 11.10 25.52
CA ASP A 224 -9.62 10.43 26.26
C ASP A 224 -8.88 9.43 25.35
N ASP A 225 -7.56 9.58 25.23
CA ASP A 225 -6.71 8.85 24.27
C ASP A 225 -7.10 8.98 22.77
N VAL A 226 -7.95 9.95 22.40
CA VAL A 226 -8.33 10.25 21.00
C VAL A 226 -7.87 11.67 20.63
N TYR A 227 -7.13 11.79 19.53
CA TYR A 227 -6.50 13.04 19.12
C TYR A 227 -6.81 13.36 17.67
N HIS A 228 -6.82 14.64 17.31
CA HIS A 228 -6.72 15.03 15.92
C HIS A 228 -5.42 14.49 15.31
N ILE A 229 -5.48 14.13 14.03
CA ILE A 229 -4.28 13.77 13.27
C ILE A 229 -3.42 15.02 13.13
N GLY A 230 -2.22 14.99 13.72
CA GLY A 230 -1.31 16.14 13.71
C GLY A 230 -0.25 16.04 12.61
N ASP A 231 0.89 16.67 12.86
CA ASP A 231 1.92 16.88 11.85
C ASP A 231 2.97 15.76 11.79
N LEU A 232 3.46 15.50 10.58
CA LEU A 232 4.64 14.67 10.34
C LEU A 232 5.92 15.47 10.62
N ARG A 233 6.84 14.88 11.38
CA ARG A 233 8.18 15.44 11.66
C ARG A 233 9.25 14.48 11.21
N ASP A 234 10.31 14.98 10.58
CA ASP A 234 11.46 14.16 10.19
C ASP A 234 12.00 13.38 11.40
N SER A 235 12.28 12.10 11.18
CA SER A 235 12.84 11.19 12.16
C SER A 235 14.07 10.49 11.61
N LEU A 236 14.98 10.10 12.50
CA LEU A 236 16.15 9.33 12.16
C LEU A 236 15.75 7.87 11.95
N PHE A 237 16.42 7.20 11.01
CA PHE A 237 16.23 5.78 10.78
C PHE A 237 17.52 5.17 10.21
N GLU A 238 17.69 3.87 10.44
CA GLU A 238 18.69 3.06 9.75
C GLU A 238 18.00 1.87 9.10
N VAL A 239 18.57 1.41 7.98
CA VAL A 239 18.06 0.25 7.26
C VAL A 239 19.11 -0.84 7.29
N GLU A 240 18.71 -1.99 7.82
CA GLU A 240 19.51 -3.20 7.81
C GLU A 240 18.90 -4.23 6.86
N ARG A 241 19.76 -5.06 6.27
CA ARG A 241 19.34 -6.13 5.38
C ARG A 241 19.87 -7.46 5.92
N ASP A 242 18.97 -8.40 6.17
CA ASP A 242 19.32 -9.78 6.45
C ASP A 242 19.21 -10.60 5.16
N ASP A 243 20.36 -10.89 4.54
CA ASP A 243 20.44 -11.65 3.30
C ASP A 243 20.04 -13.14 3.46
N ARG A 244 20.11 -13.69 4.67
CA ARG A 244 19.71 -15.10 4.90
C ARG A 244 18.20 -15.24 4.97
N ALA A 245 17.54 -14.31 5.66
CA ALA A 245 16.08 -14.29 5.78
C ALA A 245 15.39 -13.54 4.63
N ASN A 246 16.16 -12.83 3.79
CA ASN A 246 15.66 -11.89 2.78
C ASN A 246 14.70 -10.85 3.40
N LEU A 247 15.01 -10.40 4.61
CA LEU A 247 14.23 -9.40 5.34
C LEU A 247 14.94 -8.05 5.31
N ILE A 248 14.13 -6.99 5.21
CA ILE A 248 14.57 -5.62 5.39
C ILE A 248 14.11 -5.21 6.78
N ASN A 249 15.07 -4.82 7.62
CA ASN A 249 14.78 -4.31 8.95
C ASN A 249 15.00 -2.80 8.96
N ILE A 250 14.14 -2.11 9.72
CA ILE A 250 14.18 -0.68 9.93
C ILE A 250 14.45 -0.47 11.41
N ASN A 251 15.56 0.17 11.72
CA ASN A 251 15.88 0.57 13.07
C ASN A 251 15.38 2.01 13.26
N ILE A 252 14.48 2.20 14.21
CA ILE A 252 13.92 3.50 14.56
C ILE A 252 14.26 3.78 16.03
N PRO A 253 14.81 4.95 16.36
CA PRO A 253 15.01 5.33 17.74
C PRO A 253 13.72 5.23 18.55
N LEU A 254 13.84 4.79 19.79
CA LEU A 254 12.69 4.66 20.70
C LEU A 254 11.92 5.99 20.75
N SER A 255 10.64 5.93 20.39
CA SER A 255 9.73 7.07 20.30
C SER A 255 8.39 6.68 20.91
N GLY A 256 7.77 7.60 21.65
CA GLY A 256 6.40 7.43 22.14
C GLY A 256 5.33 7.75 21.10
N TYR A 257 5.71 7.91 19.83
CA TYR A 257 4.83 8.35 18.75
C TYR A 257 4.98 7.47 17.50
N PRO A 258 3.88 7.27 16.75
CA PRO A 258 3.89 6.42 15.57
C PRO A 258 4.82 6.99 14.50
N THR A 259 5.53 6.11 13.80
CA THR A 259 6.50 6.50 12.77
C THR A 259 6.14 5.86 11.44
N PHE A 260 6.16 6.67 10.39
CA PHE A 260 6.08 6.26 9.01
C PHE A 260 7.46 6.20 8.40
N ILE A 261 7.64 5.30 7.44
CA ILE A 261 8.70 5.40 6.44
C ILE A 261 8.12 5.92 5.14
N GLN A 262 8.88 6.76 4.45
CA GLN A 262 8.60 7.14 3.08
C GLN A 262 9.49 6.31 2.17
N GLY A 263 8.87 5.54 1.28
CA GLY A 263 9.58 4.72 0.31
C GLY A 263 8.97 4.77 -1.08
N ASP A 264 9.76 4.38 -2.08
CA ASP A 264 9.32 4.28 -3.46
C ASP A 264 8.72 2.88 -3.73
N ARG A 265 7.39 2.77 -3.75
CA ARG A 265 6.68 1.53 -4.10
C ARG A 265 6.55 1.38 -5.61
N ARG A 266 6.48 0.14 -6.09
CA ARG A 266 6.20 -0.17 -7.51
C ARG A 266 4.71 -0.25 -7.75
N TYR A 267 4.28 0.06 -8.97
CA TYR A 267 2.90 -0.21 -9.37
C TYR A 267 2.69 -1.72 -9.56
N VAL A 268 1.52 -2.19 -9.14
CA VAL A 268 1.09 -3.58 -9.32
C VAL A 268 0.84 -3.84 -10.81
N GLU A 269 1.33 -4.98 -11.31
CA GLU A 269 1.08 -5.45 -12.67
C GLU A 269 -0.38 -5.89 -12.83
N LEU A 270 -0.92 -5.70 -14.04
CA LEU A 270 -2.28 -6.13 -14.35
C LEU A 270 -2.26 -7.61 -14.74
N SER A 271 -3.03 -8.42 -14.03
CA SER A 271 -3.20 -9.86 -14.28
C SER A 271 -4.40 -10.16 -15.18
N ASN A 272 -5.42 -9.31 -15.15
CA ASN A 272 -6.63 -9.40 -15.98
C ASN A 272 -6.99 -8.04 -16.60
N ASP A 273 -7.79 -8.07 -17.67
CA ASP A 273 -8.28 -6.87 -18.37
C ASP A 273 -9.23 -6.01 -17.52
N THR A 274 -9.76 -6.57 -16.43
CA THR A 274 -10.60 -5.88 -15.44
C THR A 274 -9.80 -5.24 -14.32
N ASP A 275 -8.49 -5.52 -14.22
CA ASP A 275 -7.68 -5.02 -13.12
C ASP A 275 -7.48 -3.51 -13.24
N THR A 276 -7.52 -2.83 -12.10
CA THR A 276 -7.43 -1.38 -12.04
C THR A 276 -6.16 -0.96 -11.29
N THR A 277 -5.44 0.02 -11.81
CA THR A 277 -4.34 0.69 -11.11
C THR A 277 -4.55 2.21 -11.07
N PHE A 278 -3.91 2.87 -10.09
CA PHE A 278 -3.94 4.33 -9.88
C PHE A 278 -2.81 5.07 -10.62
N ALA A 279 -2.11 4.41 -11.55
CA ALA A 279 -1.11 5.05 -12.38
C ALA A 279 -1.73 6.11 -13.31
N GLU A 280 -1.00 7.20 -13.54
CA GLU A 280 -1.44 8.25 -14.46
C GLU A 280 -1.58 7.70 -15.88
N ARG A 281 -2.77 7.85 -16.46
CA ARG A 281 -3.14 7.26 -17.75
C ARG A 281 -2.15 7.63 -18.85
N ASP A 282 -1.82 8.90 -18.98
CA ASP A 282 -0.98 9.39 -20.07
C ASP A 282 0.45 8.84 -19.93
N MET A 283 0.97 8.73 -18.71
CA MET A 283 2.27 8.09 -18.47
C MET A 283 2.26 6.63 -18.90
N VAL A 284 1.21 5.87 -18.52
CA VAL A 284 1.08 4.46 -18.88
C VAL A 284 1.03 4.29 -20.39
N VAL A 285 0.25 5.11 -21.08
CA VAL A 285 0.11 5.07 -22.54
C VAL A 285 1.43 5.42 -23.23
N GLN A 286 2.08 6.52 -22.86
CA GLN A 286 3.33 6.96 -23.49
C GLN A 286 4.47 5.94 -23.27
N GLY A 287 4.58 5.40 -22.05
CA GLY A 287 5.56 4.37 -21.71
C GLY A 287 5.30 3.03 -22.42
N ALA A 288 4.04 2.59 -22.51
CA ALA A 288 3.69 1.36 -23.22
C ALA A 288 3.98 1.50 -24.72
N MET A 289 3.66 2.65 -25.32
CA MET A 289 3.95 2.93 -26.73
C MET A 289 5.45 2.92 -27.04
N TYR A 290 6.31 3.36 -26.13
CA TYR A 290 7.76 3.22 -26.28
C TYR A 290 8.18 1.74 -26.43
N HIS A 291 7.70 0.86 -25.55
CA HIS A 291 8.04 -0.57 -25.58
C HIS A 291 7.48 -1.28 -26.83
N ILE A 292 6.24 -0.95 -27.21
CA ILE A 292 5.60 -1.49 -28.42
C ILE A 292 6.40 -1.09 -29.68
N GLU A 293 6.74 0.19 -29.83
CA GLU A 293 7.49 0.68 -30.99
C GLU A 293 8.92 0.12 -31.04
N ARG A 294 9.57 -0.10 -29.89
CA ARG A 294 10.86 -0.84 -29.84
C ARG A 294 10.71 -2.29 -30.30
N ALA A 295 9.66 -2.99 -29.87
CA ALA A 295 9.42 -4.37 -30.28
C ALA A 295 9.11 -4.48 -31.78
N ARG A 296 8.34 -3.52 -32.33
CA ARG A 296 8.10 -3.40 -33.79
C ARG A 296 9.38 -3.19 -34.56
N ALA A 297 10.22 -2.25 -34.12
CA ALA A 297 11.51 -1.98 -34.74
C ALA A 297 12.38 -3.25 -34.78
N ALA A 298 12.49 -3.97 -33.65
CA ALA A 298 13.29 -5.19 -33.55
C ALA A 298 12.83 -6.29 -34.52
N LYS A 299 11.52 -6.52 -34.65
CA LYS A 299 10.96 -7.53 -35.59
C LYS A 299 11.26 -7.20 -37.06
N LEU A 300 11.33 -5.91 -37.39
CA LEU A 300 11.52 -5.43 -38.75
C LEU A 300 12.98 -5.19 -39.13
N MET A 301 13.93 -5.30 -38.19
CA MET A 301 15.35 -5.02 -38.45
C MET A 301 15.95 -5.88 -39.57
N SER A 302 15.56 -7.16 -39.66
CA SER A 302 16.07 -8.07 -40.69
C SER A 302 15.26 -8.06 -42.00
N THR A 303 13.97 -7.72 -41.94
CA THR A 303 13.05 -7.85 -43.08
C THR A 303 12.73 -6.52 -43.76
N SER A 304 12.80 -5.39 -43.05
CA SER A 304 12.49 -4.05 -43.58
C SER A 304 13.19 -2.95 -42.77
N PRO A 305 14.50 -2.72 -43.02
CA PRO A 305 15.32 -1.80 -42.22
C PRO A 305 14.82 -0.35 -42.19
N SER A 306 14.21 0.14 -43.29
CA SER A 306 13.65 1.50 -43.35
C SER A 306 12.44 1.68 -42.42
N LEU A 307 11.54 0.69 -42.40
CA LEU A 307 10.40 0.66 -41.48
C LEU A 307 10.87 0.47 -40.04
N ALA A 308 11.88 -0.36 -39.80
CA ALA A 308 12.50 -0.50 -38.48
C ALA A 308 13.07 0.85 -37.97
N GLY A 309 13.71 1.62 -38.84
CA GLY A 309 14.20 2.97 -38.53
C GLY A 309 13.08 3.95 -38.16
N PHE A 310 11.94 3.91 -38.88
CA PHE A 310 10.77 4.72 -38.56
C PHE A 310 10.21 4.40 -37.15
N HIS A 311 10.00 3.12 -36.84
CA HIS A 311 9.54 2.69 -35.52
C HIS A 311 10.54 3.02 -34.41
N SER A 312 11.84 2.90 -34.66
CA SER A 312 12.87 3.32 -33.71
C SER A 312 12.83 4.83 -33.42
N SER A 313 12.56 5.66 -34.44
CA SER A 313 12.41 7.10 -34.28
C SER A 313 11.18 7.45 -33.43
N ARG A 314 10.04 6.79 -33.68
CA ARG A 314 8.82 6.95 -32.87
C ARG A 314 9.03 6.52 -31.42
N ALA A 315 9.67 5.38 -31.18
CA ALA A 315 10.00 4.95 -29.83
C ALA A 315 10.79 6.04 -29.07
N ARG A 316 11.78 6.67 -29.71
CA ARG A 316 12.54 7.77 -29.08
C ARG A 316 11.68 8.99 -28.75
N GLN A 317 10.67 9.29 -29.57
CA GLN A 317 9.73 10.38 -29.27
C GLN A 317 8.90 10.06 -28.03
N TYR A 318 8.31 8.86 -27.98
CA TYR A 318 7.56 8.38 -26.80
C TYR A 318 8.42 8.39 -25.54
N ALA A 319 9.67 7.92 -25.62
CA ALA A 319 10.61 7.95 -24.48
C ALA A 319 10.85 9.38 -23.97
N ARG A 320 11.09 10.35 -24.86
CA ARG A 320 11.31 11.75 -24.45
C ARG A 320 10.09 12.37 -23.78
N THR A 321 8.89 12.11 -24.32
CA THR A 321 7.64 12.60 -23.72
C THR A 321 7.44 11.97 -22.35
N TYR A 322 7.63 10.66 -22.24
CA TYR A 322 7.51 9.91 -21.01
C TYR A 322 8.50 10.37 -19.93
N SER A 323 9.79 10.55 -20.28
CA SER A 323 10.80 11.08 -19.34
C SER A 323 10.45 12.47 -18.81
N ARG A 324 9.91 13.36 -19.65
CA ARG A 324 9.47 14.70 -19.20
C ARG A 324 8.28 14.62 -18.24
N MET A 325 7.35 13.70 -18.49
CA MET A 325 6.22 13.48 -17.58
C MET A 325 6.71 12.98 -16.22
N LEU A 326 7.64 12.01 -16.20
CA LEU A 326 8.26 11.52 -14.97
C LEU A 326 8.97 12.62 -14.17
N GLU A 327 9.81 13.42 -14.85
CA GLU A 327 10.51 14.55 -14.24
C GLU A 327 9.52 15.57 -13.64
N SER A 328 8.41 15.85 -14.31
CA SER A 328 7.41 16.80 -13.82
C SER A 328 6.71 16.36 -12.53
N LEU A 329 6.69 15.06 -12.24
CA LEU A 329 6.08 14.48 -11.05
C LEU A 329 7.11 14.13 -9.97
N GLY A 330 8.39 14.41 -10.21
CA GLY A 330 9.48 13.98 -9.32
C GLY A 330 9.65 12.46 -9.23
N ILE A 331 9.06 11.70 -10.16
CA ILE A 331 9.16 10.25 -10.19
C ILE A 331 10.46 9.88 -10.90
N SER A 332 11.36 9.20 -10.18
CA SER A 332 12.59 8.70 -10.80
C SER A 332 12.33 7.45 -11.62
N LEU A 333 12.84 7.43 -12.86
CA LEU A 333 12.93 6.18 -13.61
C LEU A 333 14.11 5.39 -13.05
N VAL A 334 13.89 4.14 -12.66
CA VAL A 334 15.01 3.21 -12.46
C VAL A 334 15.32 2.59 -13.81
N ASP A 335 16.52 2.85 -14.33
CA ASP A 335 17.11 1.99 -15.35
C ASP A 335 17.16 0.58 -14.76
N VAL A 336 16.25 -0.28 -15.22
CA VAL A 336 16.44 -1.71 -15.05
C VAL A 336 17.63 -2.03 -15.92
N GLU A 337 18.77 -2.35 -15.30
CA GLU A 337 19.80 -3.19 -15.90
C GLU A 337 19.06 -4.34 -16.58
N ASP A 338 19.07 -4.32 -17.90
CA ASP A 338 18.20 -5.03 -18.83
C ASP A 338 18.41 -6.54 -18.67
N GLU A 339 17.91 -7.17 -17.59
CA GLU A 339 18.19 -8.56 -17.22
C GLU A 339 19.68 -9.00 -17.35
N SER A 340 20.63 -8.05 -17.37
CA SER A 340 22.06 -8.30 -17.28
C SER A 340 22.49 -8.31 -15.82
N SER A 341 21.59 -8.72 -14.93
CA SER A 341 21.91 -8.90 -13.53
C SER A 341 23.00 -9.97 -13.48
N ASP A 342 24.18 -9.57 -13.02
CA ASP A 342 25.30 -10.42 -12.60
C ASP A 342 24.91 -11.48 -11.53
N ARG A 343 23.62 -11.61 -11.18
CA ARG A 343 23.06 -12.68 -10.38
C ARG A 343 22.63 -13.84 -11.28
N GLN A 344 23.60 -14.53 -11.87
CA GLN A 344 23.39 -15.91 -12.29
C GLN A 344 23.38 -16.81 -11.04
N ALA A 345 22.50 -17.81 -11.01
CA ALA A 345 22.59 -18.88 -10.03
C ALA A 345 23.93 -19.62 -10.25
N VAL A 346 24.92 -19.34 -9.41
CA VAL A 346 26.21 -20.03 -9.46
C VAL A 346 26.00 -21.44 -8.90
N ARG A 347 25.86 -22.42 -9.80
CA ARG A 347 26.00 -23.82 -9.44
C ARG A 347 27.49 -24.13 -9.32
N PHE A 348 27.96 -24.34 -8.10
CA PHE A 348 29.19 -25.08 -7.89
C PHE A 348 28.91 -26.55 -8.27
N ARG A 349 29.61 -27.04 -9.30
CA ARG A 349 29.69 -28.47 -9.59
C ARG A 349 30.87 -29.07 -8.87
#